data_AF-A0A6B9TBD2-F1
#
_entry.id   AF-A0A6B9TBD2-F1
#
_cell.length_a   1.000
_cell.length_b   1.000
_cell.length_c   1.000
_cell.angle_alpha   90.00
_cell.angle_beta   90.00
_cell.angle_gamma   90.00
#
_symmetry.space_group_name_H-M   'P 1'
#
loop_
_entity.id
_entity.type
_entity.pdbx_description
1 polymer ?
#
loop_
_entity_poly.entity_id
_entity_poly.type
_entity_poly.pdbx_seq_one_letter_code
_entity_poly.pdbx_strand_id
1 'polypeptide(L)'
;MRKSLDVTQTELAAASGVSQSTIAKIERGRMSASYETVVKLFETLEGMRKSEKRDLTAADVASDKVVTVQSTDKVHQASDLMRATGYSQLPVLKGDIPVGSISERGIFELLRQGSTMDQLAQTVIAKVMDESYPVVADSTPMSSVTSLMSSSGAVLVSKKGKIVGMITSADILKLI
;
A
#
# COMPACT_ATOMS: atom_id res chain seq x y z
N MET A 1 14.45 21.33 8.89
CA MET A 1 13.36 21.46 7.90
C MET A 1 13.84 21.03 6.51
N ARG A 2 14.71 21.74 5.78
CA ARG A 2 15.17 21.24 4.46
C ARG A 2 15.84 19.85 4.49
N LYS A 3 16.56 19.52 5.56
CA LYS A 3 17.28 18.23 5.71
C LYS A 3 16.35 17.02 5.74
N SER A 4 15.08 17.19 6.12
CA SER A 4 14.10 16.09 6.08
C SER A 4 13.55 15.83 4.67
N LEU A 5 13.92 16.67 3.70
CA LEU A 5 13.64 16.53 2.27
C LEU A 5 14.93 16.28 1.48
N ASP A 6 16.06 15.98 2.15
CA ASP A 6 17.41 15.88 1.55
C ASP A 6 17.87 17.09 0.69
N VAL A 7 17.18 18.23 0.80
CA VAL A 7 17.48 19.45 0.03
C VAL A 7 18.69 20.19 0.63
N THR A 8 19.65 20.53 -0.23
CA THR A 8 20.84 21.33 0.12
C THR A 8 20.48 22.82 0.30
N GLN A 9 21.37 23.59 0.94
CA GLN A 9 21.17 25.04 1.07
C GLN A 9 21.22 25.75 -0.29
N THR A 10 21.97 25.21 -1.25
CA THR A 10 22.12 25.75 -2.60
C THR A 10 20.85 25.57 -3.42
N GLU A 11 20.24 24.38 -3.34
CA GLU A 11 18.97 24.09 -4.04
C GLU A 11 17.83 24.93 -3.48
N LEU A 12 17.71 25.03 -2.15
CA LEU A 12 16.71 25.90 -1.53
C LEU A 12 16.94 27.38 -1.90
N ALA A 13 18.19 27.82 -1.99
CA ALA A 13 18.52 29.18 -2.40
C ALA A 13 18.06 29.47 -3.84
N ALA A 14 18.37 28.54 -4.76
CA ALA A 14 17.97 28.65 -6.16
C ALA A 14 16.45 28.72 -6.33
N ALA A 15 15.71 27.90 -5.58
CA ALA A 15 14.25 27.83 -5.69
C ALA A 15 13.51 28.97 -4.97
N SER A 16 14.02 29.43 -3.82
CA SER A 16 13.37 30.49 -3.03
C SER A 16 13.81 31.90 -3.44
N GLY A 17 14.87 32.03 -4.24
CA GLY A 17 15.50 33.31 -4.54
C GLY A 17 16.12 34.00 -3.31
N VAL A 18 16.32 33.26 -2.21
CA VAL A 18 17.01 33.73 -1.00
C VAL A 18 18.46 33.28 -1.06
N SER A 19 19.41 34.16 -0.70
CA SER A 19 20.82 33.78 -0.77
C SER A 19 21.16 32.59 0.14
N GLN A 20 22.03 31.69 -0.33
CA GLN A 20 22.51 30.55 0.46
C GLN A 20 23.17 30.99 1.78
N SER A 21 23.85 32.15 1.79
CA SER A 21 24.43 32.71 3.01
C SER A 21 23.37 33.11 4.04
N THR A 22 22.23 33.66 3.59
CA THR A 22 21.11 34.05 4.44
C THR A 22 20.48 32.81 5.07
N ILE A 23 20.25 31.76 4.27
CA ILE A 23 19.73 30.47 4.73
C ILE A 23 20.68 29.87 5.79
N ALA A 24 21.99 29.83 5.53
CA ALA A 24 22.97 29.28 6.46
C ALA A 24 23.03 30.04 7.80
N LYS A 25 22.82 31.36 7.79
CA LYS A 25 22.81 32.19 9.00
C LYS A 25 21.51 32.01 9.81
N ILE A 26 20.37 31.85 9.12
CA ILE A 26 19.07 31.51 9.74
C ILE A 26 19.18 30.14 10.44
N GLU A 27 19.68 29.11 9.75
CA GLU A 27 19.79 27.75 10.30
C GLU A 27 20.71 27.66 11.53
N ARG A 28 21.70 28.55 11.64
CA ARG A 28 22.62 28.62 12.79
C ARG A 28 22.07 29.47 13.94
N GLY A 29 20.86 30.01 13.82
CA GLY A 29 20.25 30.89 14.84
C GLY A 29 20.99 32.22 15.03
N ARG A 30 21.82 32.64 14.06
CA ARG A 30 22.71 33.82 14.19
C ARG A 30 22.14 35.10 13.59
N MET A 31 20.93 35.08 13.03
CA MET A 31 20.27 36.27 12.47
C MET A 31 18.75 36.22 12.61
N SER A 32 18.13 37.38 12.84
CA SER A 32 16.71 37.61 12.59
C SER A 32 16.50 37.90 11.09
N ALA A 33 16.09 36.91 10.33
CA ALA A 33 15.57 37.15 8.99
C ALA A 33 14.23 37.90 9.07
N SER A 34 13.84 38.60 8.00
CA SER A 34 12.49 39.15 7.92
C SER A 34 11.47 38.01 7.93
N TYR A 35 10.30 38.25 8.51
CA TYR A 35 9.19 37.29 8.49
C TYR A 35 8.87 36.83 7.06
N GLU A 36 8.88 37.77 6.11
CA GLU A 36 8.71 37.51 4.68
C GLU A 36 9.74 36.51 4.13
N THR A 37 11.02 36.62 4.52
CA THR A 37 12.06 35.66 4.12
C THR A 37 11.77 34.27 4.68
N VAL A 38 11.32 34.19 5.94
CA VAL A 38 10.98 32.91 6.59
C VAL A 38 9.77 32.25 5.92
N VAL A 39 8.72 33.03 5.66
CA VAL A 39 7.52 32.55 4.94
C VAL A 39 7.88 32.05 3.55
N LYS A 40 8.66 32.83 2.79
CA LYS A 40 9.09 32.44 1.43
C LYS A 40 9.90 31.13 1.43
N LEU A 41 10.82 30.96 2.38
CA LEU A 41 11.59 29.72 2.52
C LEU A 41 10.69 28.53 2.88
N PHE A 42 9.70 28.74 3.75
CA PHE A 42 8.75 27.71 4.16
C PHE A 42 7.85 27.28 2.99
N GLU A 43 7.25 28.22 2.28
CA GLU A 43 6.42 27.95 1.09
C GLU A 43 7.20 27.25 -0.02
N THR A 44 8.45 27.65 -0.23
CA THR A 44 9.34 26.99 -1.21
C THR A 44 9.59 25.54 -0.82
N LEU A 45 9.89 25.26 0.45
CA LEU A 45 10.11 23.90 0.95
C LEU A 45 8.85 23.03 0.84
N GLU A 46 7.67 23.58 1.17
CA GLU A 46 6.40 22.88 1.00
C GLU A 46 6.06 22.62 -0.47
N GLY A 47 6.43 23.53 -1.38
CA GLY A 47 6.35 23.33 -2.82
C GLY A 47 7.28 22.21 -3.29
N MET A 48 8.55 22.23 -2.87
CA MET A 48 9.55 21.19 -3.20
C MET A 48 9.10 19.81 -2.71
N ARG A 49 8.54 19.73 -1.50
CA ARG A 49 7.97 18.50 -0.95
C ARG A 49 6.85 17.90 -1.81
N LYS A 50 6.01 18.74 -2.44
CA LYS A 50 4.94 18.29 -3.35
C LYS A 50 5.47 17.82 -4.71
N SER A 51 6.61 18.33 -5.15
CA SER A 51 7.22 18.01 -6.46
C SER A 51 8.00 16.70 -6.44
N GLU A 52 8.71 16.42 -5.35
CA GLU A 52 9.52 15.21 -5.18
C GLU A 52 8.65 13.96 -4.92
N LYS A 53 7.45 14.19 -4.37
CA LYS A 53 6.38 13.21 -4.21
C LYS A 53 5.31 13.41 -5.29
N ARG A 54 5.56 12.93 -6.51
CA ARG A 54 4.44 12.26 -7.20
C ARG A 54 4.14 11.04 -6.35
N ASP A 55 3.34 11.22 -5.30
CA ASP A 55 2.94 10.14 -4.40
C ASP A 55 2.26 9.11 -5.29
N LEU A 56 2.96 8.01 -5.60
CA LEU A 56 2.37 6.86 -6.27
C LEU A 56 1.07 6.55 -5.55
N THR A 57 0.03 6.30 -6.32
CA THR A 57 -1.28 5.90 -5.81
C THR A 57 -1.38 4.38 -5.83
N ALA A 58 -2.38 3.85 -5.13
CA ALA A 58 -2.68 2.43 -5.18
C ALA A 58 -2.92 1.96 -6.62
N ALA A 59 -3.57 2.78 -7.46
CA ALA A 59 -3.79 2.47 -8.88
C ALA A 59 -2.49 2.28 -9.67
N ASP A 60 -1.42 2.99 -9.33
CA ASP A 60 -0.15 2.94 -10.06
C ASP A 60 0.64 1.66 -9.81
N VAL A 61 0.32 0.94 -8.73
CA VAL A 61 1.04 -0.26 -8.26
C VAL A 61 0.19 -1.52 -8.32
N ALA A 62 -1.13 -1.39 -8.19
CA ALA A 62 -2.04 -2.53 -8.15
C ALA A 62 -1.98 -3.38 -9.41
N SER A 63 -2.10 -4.69 -9.23
CA SER A 63 -2.29 -5.62 -10.33
C SER A 63 -3.72 -5.53 -10.89
N ASP A 64 -3.87 -5.44 -12.20
CA ASP A 64 -5.17 -5.24 -12.89
C ASP A 64 -6.11 -6.46 -12.82
N LYS A 65 -5.60 -7.62 -12.44
CA LYS A 65 -6.35 -8.89 -12.41
C LYS A 65 -6.32 -9.49 -11.02
N VAL A 66 -7.29 -9.10 -10.20
CA VAL A 66 -7.54 -9.77 -8.93
C VAL A 66 -8.23 -11.10 -9.23
N VAL A 67 -7.52 -12.19 -8.99
CA VAL A 67 -8.13 -13.51 -8.99
C VAL A 67 -8.81 -13.71 -7.64
N THR A 68 -10.11 -13.96 -7.65
CA THR A 68 -10.94 -14.08 -6.45
C THR A 68 -11.75 -15.37 -6.47
N VAL A 69 -12.21 -15.80 -5.30
CA VAL A 69 -13.15 -16.92 -5.12
C VAL A 69 -14.41 -16.45 -4.40
N GLN A 70 -15.51 -17.17 -4.55
CA GLN A 70 -16.73 -16.91 -3.80
C GLN A 70 -16.70 -17.62 -2.45
N SER A 71 -17.30 -16.99 -1.44
CA SER A 71 -17.47 -17.54 -0.09
C SER A 71 -18.21 -18.88 -0.07
N THR A 72 -19.02 -19.15 -1.10
CA THR A 72 -19.76 -20.41 -1.31
C THR A 72 -18.96 -21.50 -2.01
N ASP A 73 -17.82 -21.17 -2.60
CA ASP A 73 -16.96 -22.13 -3.28
C ASP A 73 -16.34 -23.11 -2.27
N LYS A 74 -15.78 -24.19 -2.80
CA LYS A 74 -15.08 -25.21 -2.04
C LYS A 74 -13.58 -24.90 -1.98
N VAL A 75 -12.93 -25.34 -0.90
CA VAL A 75 -11.48 -25.12 -0.71
C VAL A 75 -10.65 -25.70 -1.86
N HIS A 76 -11.02 -26.87 -2.41
CA HIS A 76 -10.30 -27.43 -3.55
C HIS A 76 -10.30 -26.52 -4.77
N GLN A 77 -11.42 -25.83 -5.05
CA GLN A 77 -11.53 -24.88 -6.16
C GLN A 77 -10.57 -23.70 -5.96
N ALA A 78 -10.43 -23.21 -4.73
CA ALA A 78 -9.44 -22.17 -4.40
C ALA A 78 -8.01 -22.68 -4.57
N SER A 79 -7.71 -23.90 -4.11
CA SER A 79 -6.39 -24.55 -4.25
C SER A 79 -6.00 -24.76 -5.71
N ASP A 80 -6.94 -25.21 -6.54
CA ASP A 80 -6.73 -25.40 -7.98
C ASP A 80 -6.49 -24.06 -8.67
N LEU A 81 -7.24 -23.03 -8.30
CA LEU A 81 -7.07 -21.69 -8.84
C LEU A 81 -5.72 -21.08 -8.44
N MET A 82 -5.31 -21.25 -7.18
CA MET A 82 -3.99 -20.86 -6.68
C MET A 82 -2.88 -21.52 -7.52
N ARG A 83 -2.96 -22.84 -7.73
CA ARG A 83 -2.00 -23.59 -8.56
C ARG A 83 -1.98 -23.13 -10.02
N ALA A 84 -3.15 -22.91 -10.62
CA ALA A 84 -3.26 -22.53 -12.03
C ALA A 84 -2.74 -21.11 -12.31
N THR A 85 -2.82 -20.22 -11.31
CA THR A 85 -2.43 -18.81 -11.44
C THR A 85 -1.07 -18.51 -10.84
N GLY A 86 -0.53 -19.41 -10.02
CA GLY A 86 0.70 -19.20 -9.27
C GLY A 86 0.55 -18.30 -8.03
N TYR A 87 -0.69 -17.94 -7.66
CA TYR A 87 -0.96 -17.18 -6.43
C TYR A 87 -1.07 -18.12 -5.23
N SER A 88 -0.44 -17.76 -4.11
CA SER A 88 -0.56 -18.52 -2.85
C SER A 88 -1.70 -18.03 -1.94
N GLN A 89 -2.44 -17.02 -2.37
CA GLN A 89 -3.52 -16.41 -1.61
C GLN A 89 -4.52 -15.72 -2.53
N LEU A 90 -5.80 -15.73 -2.13
CA LEU A 90 -6.91 -15.22 -2.91
C LEU A 90 -7.90 -14.48 -1.99
N PRO A 91 -8.45 -13.33 -2.41
CA PRO A 91 -9.61 -12.73 -1.76
C PRO A 91 -10.84 -13.60 -1.90
N VAL A 92 -11.65 -13.61 -0.84
CA VAL A 92 -12.96 -14.25 -0.82
C VAL A 92 -14.03 -13.18 -0.90
N LEU A 93 -14.90 -13.30 -1.89
CA LEU A 93 -16.03 -12.40 -2.10
C LEU A 93 -17.38 -13.06 -1.76
N LYS A 94 -18.37 -12.26 -1.43
CA LYS A 94 -19.79 -12.62 -1.47
C LYS A 94 -20.48 -11.71 -2.48
N GLY A 95 -20.65 -12.19 -3.70
CA GLY A 95 -20.95 -11.33 -4.84
C GLY A 95 -19.74 -10.43 -5.12
N ASP A 96 -19.93 -9.11 -5.02
CA ASP A 96 -18.88 -8.10 -5.22
C ASP A 96 -18.23 -7.62 -3.91
N ILE A 97 -18.70 -8.10 -2.76
CA ILE A 97 -18.26 -7.63 -1.45
C ILE A 97 -17.13 -8.52 -0.93
N PRO A 98 -15.94 -7.98 -0.60
CA PRO A 98 -14.89 -8.76 0.05
C PRO A 98 -15.29 -9.11 1.48
N VAL A 99 -15.26 -10.40 1.81
CA VAL A 99 -15.71 -10.95 3.10
C VAL A 99 -14.64 -11.76 3.83
N GLY A 100 -13.53 -12.08 3.16
CA GLY A 100 -12.46 -12.86 3.74
C GLY A 100 -11.26 -13.01 2.82
N SER A 101 -10.30 -13.83 3.25
CA SER A 101 -9.18 -14.28 2.44
C SER A 101 -8.95 -15.78 2.62
N ILE A 102 -8.32 -16.42 1.64
CA ILE A 102 -7.90 -17.82 1.74
C ILE A 102 -6.49 -17.95 1.19
N SER A 103 -5.63 -18.72 1.87
CA SER A 103 -4.23 -18.90 1.50
C SER A 103 -3.79 -20.36 1.63
N GLU A 104 -2.75 -20.75 0.88
CA GLU A 104 -2.13 -22.07 1.01
C GLU A 104 -1.63 -22.31 2.44
N ARG A 105 -1.07 -21.27 3.07
CA ARG A 105 -0.63 -21.31 4.47
C ARG A 105 -1.80 -21.58 5.41
N GLY A 106 -2.93 -20.88 5.26
CA GLY A 106 -4.12 -21.09 6.08
C GLY A 106 -4.68 -22.51 5.94
N ILE A 107 -4.75 -23.02 4.71
CA ILE A 107 -5.17 -24.41 4.44
C ILE A 107 -4.21 -25.41 5.11
N PHE A 108 -2.90 -25.17 5.04
CA PHE A 108 -1.90 -26.04 5.66
C PHE A 108 -1.99 -26.05 7.20
N GLU A 109 -2.25 -24.90 7.83
CA GLU A 109 -2.46 -24.84 9.28
C GLU A 109 -3.70 -25.64 9.71
N LEU A 110 -4.78 -25.62 8.94
CA LEU A 110 -5.98 -26.41 9.24
C LEU A 110 -5.74 -27.93 9.14
N LEU A 111 -4.89 -28.36 8.21
CA LEU A 111 -4.42 -29.75 8.13
C LEU A 111 -3.60 -30.11 9.38
N ARG A 112 -2.70 -29.21 9.79
CA ARG A 112 -1.85 -29.40 10.98
C ARG A 112 -2.66 -29.47 12.28
N GLN A 113 -3.81 -28.81 12.32
CA GLN A 113 -4.77 -28.84 13.43
C GLN A 113 -5.67 -30.09 13.45
N GLY A 114 -5.51 -31.01 12.49
CA GLY A 114 -6.16 -32.32 12.49
C GLY A 114 -7.28 -32.49 11.48
N SER A 115 -7.53 -31.51 10.61
CA SER A 115 -8.46 -31.70 9.48
C SER A 115 -7.86 -32.65 8.45
N THR A 116 -8.66 -33.50 7.82
CA THR A 116 -8.17 -34.33 6.69
C THR A 116 -8.24 -33.55 5.37
N MET A 117 -7.40 -33.94 4.41
CA MET A 117 -7.39 -33.34 3.07
C MET A 117 -8.75 -33.48 2.38
N ASP A 118 -9.37 -34.66 2.45
CA ASP A 118 -10.68 -34.93 1.82
C ASP A 118 -11.79 -34.07 2.43
N GLN A 119 -11.77 -33.89 3.76
CA GLN A 119 -12.73 -33.04 4.47
C GLN A 119 -12.56 -31.57 4.08
N LEU A 120 -11.32 -31.06 4.11
CA LEU A 120 -11.05 -29.67 3.76
C LEU A 120 -11.41 -29.39 2.30
N ALA A 121 -11.02 -30.27 1.38
CA ALA A 121 -11.34 -30.14 -0.04
C ALA A 121 -12.83 -29.87 -0.29
N GLN A 122 -13.72 -30.56 0.44
CA GLN A 122 -15.17 -30.42 0.31
C GLN A 122 -15.80 -29.34 1.22
N THR A 123 -14.99 -28.69 2.06
CA THR A 123 -15.44 -27.62 2.95
C THR A 123 -15.72 -26.33 2.17
N VAL A 124 -16.76 -25.61 2.57
CA VAL A 124 -17.11 -24.30 2.00
C VAL A 124 -16.14 -23.26 2.55
N ILE A 125 -15.61 -22.40 1.68
CA ILE A 125 -14.58 -21.41 2.04
C ILE A 125 -15.02 -20.52 3.20
N ALA A 126 -16.28 -20.09 3.25
CA ALA A 126 -16.82 -19.26 4.34
C ALA A 126 -16.63 -19.84 5.76
N LYS A 127 -16.39 -21.16 5.90
CA LYS A 127 -16.16 -21.80 7.20
C LYS A 127 -14.71 -21.75 7.68
N VAL A 128 -13.79 -21.48 6.78
CA VAL A 128 -12.33 -21.64 7.00
C VAL A 128 -11.51 -20.45 6.51
N MET A 129 -12.15 -19.46 5.90
CA MET A 129 -11.48 -18.23 5.44
C MET A 129 -10.94 -17.41 6.61
N ASP A 130 -9.83 -16.75 6.35
CA ASP A 130 -9.26 -15.73 7.22
C ASP A 130 -9.98 -14.38 7.02
N GLU A 131 -9.59 -13.37 7.80
CA GLU A 131 -10.12 -12.02 7.67
C GLU A 131 -9.92 -11.43 6.27
N SER A 132 -10.81 -10.51 5.87
CA SER A 132 -10.68 -9.80 4.61
C SER A 132 -9.46 -8.89 4.62
N TYR A 133 -8.78 -8.79 3.47
CA TYR A 133 -7.77 -7.76 3.28
C TYR A 133 -8.37 -6.36 3.41
N PRO A 134 -7.61 -5.37 3.91
CA PRO A 134 -8.02 -3.97 3.89
C PRO A 134 -8.33 -3.53 2.46
N VAL A 135 -9.35 -2.66 2.33
CA VAL A 135 -9.75 -2.10 1.04
C VAL A 135 -9.44 -0.61 1.02
N VAL A 136 -8.75 -0.14 -0.01
CA VAL A 136 -8.42 1.27 -0.24
C VAL A 136 -9.01 1.75 -1.57
N ALA A 137 -9.07 3.08 -1.75
CA ALA A 137 -9.44 3.65 -3.04
C ALA A 137 -8.25 3.60 -4.00
N ASP A 138 -8.52 3.56 -5.30
CA ASP A 138 -7.50 3.63 -6.36
C ASP A 138 -6.63 4.90 -6.24
N SER A 139 -7.19 6.00 -5.77
CA SER A 139 -6.47 7.26 -5.50
C SER A 139 -5.70 7.29 -4.18
N THR A 140 -5.71 6.23 -3.36
CA THR A 140 -5.06 6.24 -2.04
C THR A 140 -3.53 6.33 -2.20
N PRO A 141 -2.83 7.25 -1.50
CA PRO A 141 -1.37 7.36 -1.57
C PRO A 141 -0.65 6.11 -1.05
N MET A 142 0.44 5.71 -1.71
CA MET A 142 1.21 4.52 -1.34
C MET A 142 1.76 4.55 0.08
N SER A 143 2.04 5.74 0.65
CA SER A 143 2.43 5.86 2.06
C SER A 143 1.35 5.35 3.04
N SER A 144 0.08 5.51 2.68
CA SER A 144 -1.04 4.99 3.46
C SER A 144 -1.21 3.48 3.21
N VAL A 145 -1.01 3.02 1.97
CA VAL A 145 -1.07 1.60 1.61
C VAL A 145 -0.01 0.79 2.38
N THR A 146 1.25 1.24 2.40
CA THR A 146 2.33 0.53 3.10
C THR A 146 2.09 0.41 4.61
N SER A 147 1.49 1.44 5.20
CA SER A 147 1.09 1.42 6.62
C SER A 147 0.05 0.32 6.90
N LEU A 148 -0.94 0.15 6.00
CA LEU A 148 -1.97 -0.91 6.12
C LEU A 148 -1.43 -2.31 5.85
N MET A 149 -0.46 -2.43 4.94
CA MET A 149 0.15 -3.72 4.58
C MET A 149 1.00 -4.33 5.70
N SER A 150 1.50 -3.52 6.62
CA SER A 150 2.40 -3.95 7.70
C SER A 150 1.80 -5.04 8.60
N SER A 151 0.47 -5.13 8.68
CA SER A 151 -0.26 -6.14 9.46
C SER A 151 -0.92 -7.24 8.63
N SER A 152 -1.16 -7.01 7.33
CA SER A 152 -2.07 -7.83 6.51
C SER A 152 -1.42 -8.47 5.28
N GLY A 153 -0.23 -8.02 4.87
CA GLY A 153 0.53 -8.60 3.74
C GLY A 153 -0.02 -8.31 2.34
N ALA A 154 -1.29 -7.89 2.22
CA ALA A 154 -1.91 -7.46 0.98
C ALA A 154 -3.06 -6.46 1.24
N VAL A 155 -3.35 -5.64 0.23
CA VAL A 155 -4.43 -4.65 0.25
C VAL A 155 -5.21 -4.74 -1.06
N LEU A 156 -6.53 -4.69 -0.97
CA LEU A 156 -7.43 -4.59 -2.12
C LEU A 156 -7.62 -3.15 -2.54
N VAL A 157 -7.64 -2.92 -3.84
CA VAL A 157 -7.85 -1.61 -4.45
C VAL A 157 -9.23 -1.57 -5.09
N SER A 158 -9.98 -0.53 -4.74
CA SER A 158 -11.33 -0.32 -5.21
C SER A 158 -11.47 0.97 -6.02
N LYS A 159 -12.29 0.91 -7.06
CA LYS A 159 -12.69 2.08 -7.86
C LYS A 159 -14.20 2.12 -7.94
N LYS A 160 -14.80 3.20 -7.43
CA LYS A 160 -16.27 3.37 -7.37
C LYS A 160 -16.99 2.17 -6.71
N GLY A 161 -16.41 1.66 -5.62
CA GLY A 161 -16.98 0.55 -4.85
C GLY A 161 -16.77 -0.85 -5.43
N LYS A 162 -16.10 -0.98 -6.57
CA LYS A 162 -15.73 -2.28 -7.15
C LYS A 162 -14.27 -2.59 -6.91
N ILE A 163 -13.95 -3.83 -6.56
CA ILE A 163 -12.55 -4.29 -6.49
C ILE A 163 -11.99 -4.34 -7.90
N VAL A 164 -10.90 -3.60 -8.12
CA VAL A 164 -10.23 -3.48 -9.43
C VAL A 164 -8.78 -3.95 -9.39
N GLY A 165 -8.20 -4.08 -8.20
CA GLY A 165 -6.81 -4.47 -8.07
C GLY A 165 -6.45 -5.00 -6.69
N MET A 166 -5.25 -5.57 -6.60
CA MET A 166 -4.63 -5.98 -5.34
C MET A 166 -3.15 -5.57 -5.38
N ILE A 167 -2.65 -5.16 -4.22
CA ILE A 167 -1.24 -4.89 -3.97
C ILE A 167 -0.76 -5.89 -2.92
N THR A 168 0.32 -6.60 -3.20
CA THR A 168 0.96 -7.55 -2.29
C THR A 168 2.35 -7.08 -1.89
N SER A 169 2.94 -7.65 -0.82
CA SER A 169 4.32 -7.34 -0.44
C SER A 169 5.31 -7.53 -1.59
N ALA A 170 5.06 -8.48 -2.50
CA ALA A 170 5.89 -8.70 -3.68
C ALA A 170 5.84 -7.53 -4.67
N ASP A 171 4.72 -6.80 -4.76
CA ASP A 171 4.60 -5.63 -5.63
C ASP A 171 5.34 -4.43 -5.05
N ILE A 172 5.37 -4.29 -3.72
CA ILE A 172 6.18 -3.27 -3.04
C ILE A 172 7.68 -3.49 -3.27
N LEU A 173 8.14 -4.75 -3.25
CA LEU A 173 9.54 -5.09 -3.50
C LEU A 173 10.01 -4.72 -4.91
N LYS A 174 9.11 -4.53 -5.89
CA LYS A 174 9.46 -4.10 -7.24
C LYS A 174 9.71 -2.58 -7.34
N LEU A 175 9.36 -1.82 -6.31
CA LEU A 175 9.47 -0.35 -6.28
C LEU A 175 10.79 0.15 -5.66
N ILE A 176 11.57 -0.76 -5.04
CA ILE A 176 12.89 -0.49 -4.45
C ILE A 176 14.01 -1.00 -5.35
#